data_AF-A0A382ZGD2-F1
#
_entry.id   AF-A0A382ZGD2-F1
#
_cell.length_a   1.000
_cell.length_b   1.000
_cell.length_c   1.000
_cell.angle_alpha   90.00
_cell.angle_beta   90.00
_cell.angle_gamma   90.00
#
_symmetry.space_group_name_H-M   'P 1'
#
loop_
_entity.id
_entity.type
_entity.pdbx_description
1 polymer ?
#
loop_
_entity_poly.entity_id
_entity_poly.type
_entity_poly.pdbx_seq_one_letter_code
_entity_poly.pdbx_strand_id
1 'polypeptide(L)'
;EADEITPARISNQMTLRIKSIAKKIYEILDMKGFSRSEFIIENNEIFLLEVNSVPGLTNESILPKQANAAGIELKDLFSNAINEAIN
;
A
#
# COMPACT_ATOMS: atom_id res chain seq x y z
N GLU A 1 -7.03 21.30 7.18
CA GLU A 1 -6.14 20.12 7.23
C GLU A 1 -6.75 19.00 6.40
N ALA A 2 -5.94 18.04 5.97
CA ALA A 2 -6.42 16.83 5.31
C ALA A 2 -6.53 15.70 6.34
N ASP A 3 -7.61 14.92 6.29
CA ASP A 3 -7.81 13.78 7.19
C ASP A 3 -7.11 12.52 6.63
N GLU A 4 -6.33 11.85 7.46
CA GLU A 4 -5.74 10.55 7.12
C GLU A 4 -6.64 9.41 7.63
N ILE A 5 -7.40 8.79 6.72
CA ILE A 5 -8.40 7.78 7.05
C ILE A 5 -7.98 6.42 6.46
N THR A 6 -7.81 5.43 7.34
CA THR A 6 -7.52 4.04 6.94
C THR A 6 -8.54 3.09 7.58
N PRO A 7 -9.26 2.24 6.82
CA PRO A 7 -9.23 2.15 5.35
C PRO A 7 -9.93 3.32 4.65
N ALA A 8 -9.59 3.55 3.39
CA ALA A 8 -10.19 4.61 2.58
C ALA A 8 -11.71 4.44 2.43
N ARG A 9 -12.46 5.54 2.53
CA ARG A 9 -13.93 5.58 2.40
C ARG A 9 -14.37 5.60 0.94
N ILE A 10 -14.08 4.52 0.23
CA ILE A 10 -14.39 4.35 -1.20
C ILE A 10 -15.21 3.06 -1.42
N SER A 11 -15.85 2.95 -2.58
CA SER A 11 -16.64 1.77 -2.90
C SER A 11 -15.76 0.51 -3.00
N ASN A 12 -16.35 -0.66 -2.72
CA ASN A 12 -15.64 -1.95 -2.87
C ASN A 12 -15.10 -2.14 -4.30
N GLN A 13 -15.85 -1.69 -5.31
CA GLN A 13 -15.41 -1.74 -6.70
C GLN A 13 -14.15 -0.89 -6.92
N MET A 14 -14.09 0.32 -6.37
CA MET A 14 -12.91 1.18 -6.46
C MET A 14 -11.72 0.58 -5.73
N THR A 15 -11.93 0.04 -4.52
CA THR A 15 -10.90 -0.67 -3.75
C THR A 15 -10.29 -1.81 -4.55
N LEU A 16 -11.11 -2.64 -5.21
CA LEU A 16 -10.63 -3.76 -6.02
C LEU A 16 -9.82 -3.27 -7.24
N ARG A 17 -10.28 -2.21 -7.92
CA ARG A 17 -9.55 -1.60 -9.05
C ARG A 17 -8.18 -1.09 -8.61
N ILE A 18 -8.12 -0.31 -7.53
CA ILE A 18 -6.86 0.25 -7.01
C ILE A 18 -5.90 -0.86 -6.59
N LYS A 19 -6.37 -1.89 -5.87
CA LYS A 19 -5.53 -3.03 -5.49
C LYS A 19 -4.96 -3.77 -6.70
N SER A 20 -5.78 -3.97 -7.75
CA SER A 20 -5.32 -4.61 -8.99
C SER A 20 -4.26 -3.76 -9.70
N ILE A 21 -4.43 -2.44 -9.74
CA ILE A 21 -3.46 -1.52 -10.35
C ILE A 21 -2.15 -1.49 -9.55
N ALA A 22 -2.23 -1.35 -8.23
CA ALA A 22 -1.06 -1.36 -7.35
C ALA A 22 -0.25 -2.66 -7.48
N LYS A 23 -0.93 -3.81 -7.52
CA LYS A 23 -0.27 -5.10 -7.76
C LYS A 23 0.42 -5.15 -9.13
N LYS A 24 -0.26 -4.71 -10.19
CA LYS A 24 0.31 -4.68 -11.54
C LYS A 24 1.54 -3.76 -11.62
N ILE A 25 1.52 -2.62 -10.94
CA ILE A 25 2.68 -1.71 -10.86
C ILE A 25 3.85 -2.39 -10.15
N TYR A 26 3.59 -3.04 -9.02
CA TYR A 26 4.59 -3.79 -8.27
C TYR A 26 5.29 -4.85 -9.14
N GLU A 27 4.51 -5.63 -9.90
CA GLU A 27 5.01 -6.67 -10.80
C GLU A 27 5.79 -6.09 -12.00
N ILE A 28 5.29 -5.02 -12.63
CA ILE A 28 5.94 -4.40 -13.79
C ILE A 28 7.28 -3.76 -13.42
N LEU A 29 7.37 -3.17 -12.23
CA LEU A 29 8.59 -2.53 -11.73
C LEU A 29 9.56 -3.53 -11.08
N ASP A 30 9.25 -4.84 -11.12
CA ASP A 30 10.03 -5.92 -10.49
C ASP A 30 10.42 -5.59 -9.04
N MET A 31 9.45 -5.05 -8.29
CA MET A 31 9.68 -4.64 -6.91
C MET A 31 9.83 -5.87 -6.01
N LYS A 32 10.58 -5.68 -4.92
CA LYS A 32 10.75 -6.68 -3.85
C LYS A 32 10.46 -6.06 -2.50
N GLY A 33 10.08 -6.89 -1.53
CA GLY A 33 9.70 -6.43 -0.20
C GLY A 33 8.39 -5.63 -0.22
N PHE A 34 8.35 -4.51 0.48
CA PHE A 34 7.15 -3.66 0.54
C PHE A 34 7.33 -2.38 -0.24
N SER A 35 6.25 -1.93 -0.88
CA SER A 35 6.18 -0.60 -1.47
C SER A 35 4.83 0.03 -1.19
N ARG A 36 4.77 1.35 -1.35
CA ARG A 36 3.53 2.12 -1.24
C ARG A 36 3.29 2.88 -2.54
N SER A 37 2.28 2.47 -3.29
CA SER A 37 1.78 3.22 -4.44
C SER A 37 0.74 4.24 -4.00
N GLU A 38 0.89 5.47 -4.46
CA GLU A 38 -0.01 6.57 -4.14
C GLU A 38 -0.88 6.94 -5.35
N PHE A 39 -2.15 7.19 -5.10
CA PHE A 39 -3.13 7.46 -6.14
C PHE A 39 -3.99 8.66 -5.80
N ILE A 40 -4.37 9.43 -6.82
CA ILE A 40 -5.49 10.36 -6.77
C ILE A 40 -6.66 9.73 -7.52
N ILE A 41 -7.87 9.94 -6.99
CA ILE A 41 -9.12 9.57 -7.65
C ILE A 41 -9.86 10.84 -8.01
N GLU A 42 -10.14 11.03 -9.29
CA GLU A 42 -10.94 12.15 -9.78
C GLU A 42 -11.96 11.62 -10.79
N ASN A 43 -13.24 11.96 -10.62
CA ASN A 43 -14.33 11.51 -11.53
C ASN A 43 -14.34 9.98 -11.78
N ASN A 44 -14.09 9.17 -10.75
CA ASN A 44 -13.95 7.70 -10.82
C ASN A 44 -12.77 7.17 -11.66
N GLU A 45 -11.87 8.05 -12.09
CA GLU A 45 -10.61 7.69 -12.71
C GLU A 45 -9.48 7.67 -11.66
N ILE A 46 -8.55 6.74 -11.84
CA ILE A 46 -7.45 6.48 -10.90
C ILE A 46 -6.15 6.96 -11.55
N PHE A 47 -5.47 7.89 -10.91
CA PHE A 47 -4.21 8.45 -11.36
C PHE A 47 -3.09 8.02 -10.40
N LEU A 48 -2.07 7.33 -10.91
CA LEU A 48 -0.86 7.03 -10.14
C LEU A 48 -0.05 8.32 -9.96
N LEU A 49 0.32 8.63 -8.73
CA LEU A 49 1.22 9.75 -8.41
C LEU A 49 2.66 9.29 -8.30
N GLU A 50 2.91 8.37 -7.37
CA GLU A 50 4.24 7.90 -7.04
C GLU A 50 4.22 6.47 -6.52
N VAL A 51 5.39 5.86 -6.52
CA VAL A 51 5.64 4.55 -5.92
C VAL A 51 6.85 4.67 -5.01
N ASN A 52 6.63 4.51 -3.71
CA ASN A 52 7.68 4.53 -2.71
C ASN A 52 8.21 3.11 -2.49
N SER A 53 9.47 2.86 -2.81
CA SER A 53 10.13 1.57 -2.57
C SER A 53 10.56 1.36 -1.11
N VAL A 54 10.69 2.44 -0.33
CA VAL A 54 10.99 2.40 1.11
C VAL A 54 10.03 3.35 1.82
N PRO A 55 8.80 2.90 2.15
CA PRO A 55 7.83 3.73 2.84
C PRO A 55 8.21 3.95 4.31
N GLY A 56 7.65 5.00 4.93
CA GLY A 56 7.78 5.22 6.37
C GLY A 56 7.25 4.03 7.19
N LEU A 57 7.95 3.69 8.27
CA LEU A 57 7.70 2.50 9.10
C LEU A 57 7.35 2.80 10.56
N THR A 58 7.17 4.08 10.93
CA THR A 58 6.72 4.45 12.27
C THR A 58 5.24 4.10 12.46
N ASN A 59 4.75 3.95 13.69
CA ASN A 59 3.33 3.62 13.93
C ASN A 59 2.35 4.60 13.27
N GLU A 60 2.75 5.88 13.14
CA GLU A 60 1.94 6.91 12.47
C GLU A 60 2.02 6.86 10.94
N SER A 61 2.92 6.05 10.38
CA SER A 61 3.08 5.92 8.94
C SER A 61 1.95 5.11 8.30
N ILE A 62 1.69 5.40 7.03
CA ILE A 62 0.58 4.81 6.27
C ILE A 62 0.71 3.28 6.12
N LEU A 63 1.91 2.75 5.87
CA LEU A 63 2.08 1.30 5.66
C LEU A 63 1.69 0.50 6.93
N PRO A 64 2.16 0.85 8.14
CA PRO A 64 1.65 0.26 9.38
C PRO A 64 0.14 0.35 9.59
N LYS A 65 -0.46 1.52 9.30
CA LYS A 65 -1.92 1.69 9.40
C LYS A 65 -2.68 0.78 8.43
N GLN A 66 -2.18 0.64 7.19
CA GLN A 66 -2.74 -0.25 6.19
C GLN A 66 -2.60 -1.73 6.56
N ALA A 67 -1.45 -2.14 7.11
CA ALA A 67 -1.23 -3.50 7.59
C ALA A 67 -2.22 -3.87 8.70
N ASN A 68 -2.37 -3.00 9.70
CA ASN A 68 -3.32 -3.19 10.79
C ASN A 68 -4.77 -3.27 10.28
N ALA A 69 -5.19 -2.36 9.38
CA ALA A 69 -6.52 -2.42 8.77
C ALA A 69 -6.75 -3.69 7.92
N ALA A 70 -5.69 -4.33 7.44
CA ALA A 70 -5.73 -5.63 6.75
C ALA A 70 -5.63 -6.83 7.71
N GLY A 71 -5.52 -6.62 9.02
CA GLY A 71 -5.35 -7.66 10.02
C GLY A 71 -3.94 -8.28 10.05
N ILE A 72 -2.93 -7.57 9.53
CA ILE A 72 -1.54 -8.02 9.48
C ILE A 72 -0.78 -7.35 10.63
N GLU A 73 -0.20 -8.15 11.53
CA GLU A 73 0.68 -7.61 12.57
C GLU A 73 1.99 -7.09 11.96
N LEU A 74 2.52 -5.99 12.48
CA LEU A 74 3.81 -5.44 12.02
C LEU A 74 4.96 -6.45 12.16
N LYS A 75 4.91 -7.30 13.18
CA LYS A 75 5.88 -8.38 13.36
C LYS A 75 5.87 -9.33 12.17
N ASP A 76 4.70 -9.74 11.70
CA ASP A 76 4.56 -10.66 10.57
C ASP A 76 4.99 -9.99 9.28
N LEU A 77 4.64 -8.72 9.09
CA LEU A 77 5.10 -7.92 7.97
C LEU A 77 6.64 -7.88 7.93
N PHE A 78 7.31 -7.47 9.00
CA PHE A 78 8.77 -7.38 8.99
C PHE A 78 9.45 -8.75 8.91
N SER A 79 8.89 -9.78 9.55
CA SER A 79 9.40 -11.15 9.43
C SER A 79 9.35 -11.63 7.98
N ASN A 80 8.28 -11.32 7.26
CA ASN A 80 8.16 -11.65 5.85
C ASN A 80 9.22 -10.93 5.00
N ALA A 81 9.44 -9.62 5.20
CA ALA A 81 10.50 -8.90 4.47
C ALA A 81 11.90 -9.48 4.72
N ILE A 82 12.20 -9.87 5.96
CA ILE A 82 13.49 -10.50 6.28
C ILE A 82 13.64 -11.81 5.51
N ASN A 83 12.59 -12.65 5.50
CA ASN A 83 12.62 -13.92 4.76
C ASN A 83 12.78 -13.70 3.25
N GLU A 84 12.04 -12.76 2.65
CA GLU A 84 12.15 -12.42 1.23
C GLU A 84 13.51 -11.83 0.84
N ALA A 85 14.23 -11.21 1.79
CA ALA A 85 15.56 -10.66 1.52
C ALA A 85 16.68 -11.71 1.54
N ILE A 86 16.45 -12.86 2.17
CA ILE A 86 17.46 -13.91 2.37
C ILE A 86 17.27 -15.06 1.35
N ASN A 87 16.09 -15.17 0.73
CA ASN A 87 15.77 -16.16 -0.30
C ASN A 87 15.86 -15.56 -1.71
#